data_AF-A0A3D9LKG3-F1
#
_entry.id   AF-A0A3D9LKG3-F1
#
_cell.length_a   1.000
_cell.length_b   1.000
_cell.length_c   1.000
_cell.angle_alpha   90.00
_cell.angle_beta   90.00
_cell.angle_gamma   90.00
#
_symmetry.space_group_name_H-M   'P 1'
#
loop_
_entity.id
_entity.type
_entity.pdbx_description
1 polymer ?
#
loop_
_entity_poly.entity_id
_entity_poly.type
_entity_poly.pdbx_seq_one_letter_code
_entity_poly.pdbx_strand_id
1 'polypeptide(L)'
;MSNNFNKVQKQVSFKACKDLRQLENTLKDLKEANTNLFHLSILGKVNQFGMDKDIMYSMDNSIIKLYWQNLMGKTVNFGSSYNPESGSVFIVGYLMTIFLHKINGNL
;
A
#
# COMPACT_ATOMS: atom_id res chain seq x y z
N MET A 1 -40.78 -19.33 5.71
CA MET A 1 -39.34 -19.52 5.45
C MET A 1 -38.75 -18.16 5.12
N SER A 2 -38.04 -17.54 6.07
CA SER A 2 -37.43 -16.22 5.87
C SER A 2 -35.96 -16.43 5.52
N ASN A 3 -35.59 -16.12 4.28
CA ASN A 3 -34.20 -16.16 3.81
C ASN A 3 -33.43 -14.99 4.41
N ASN A 4 -32.71 -15.23 5.51
CA ASN A 4 -31.76 -14.29 6.08
C ASN A 4 -30.53 -14.19 5.18
N PHE A 5 -30.56 -13.27 4.22
CA PHE A 5 -29.34 -12.84 3.54
C PHE A 5 -28.48 -12.06 4.54
N ASN A 6 -27.57 -12.76 5.24
CA ASN A 6 -26.45 -12.13 5.93
C ASN A 6 -25.59 -11.41 4.89
N LYS A 7 -25.91 -10.14 4.60
CA LYS A 7 -25.04 -9.29 3.79
C LYS A 7 -23.76 -9.08 4.58
N VAL A 8 -22.72 -9.83 4.25
CA VAL A 8 -21.35 -9.58 4.75
C VAL A 8 -21.01 -8.14 4.42
N GLN A 9 -20.99 -7.27 5.43
CA GLN A 9 -20.66 -5.87 5.26
C GLN A 9 -19.16 -5.78 5.00
N LYS A 10 -18.76 -5.29 3.82
CA LYS A 10 -17.36 -5.04 3.50
C LYS A 10 -16.85 -3.93 4.43
N GLN A 11 -15.93 -4.27 5.32
CA GLN A 11 -15.27 -3.30 6.19
C GLN A 11 -13.98 -2.81 5.54
N VAL A 12 -13.73 -1.51 5.66
CA VAL A 12 -12.49 -0.87 5.22
C VAL A 12 -11.88 -0.18 6.43
N SER A 13 -10.62 -0.49 6.72
CA SER A 13 -9.89 0.05 7.87
C SER A 13 -8.65 0.79 7.39
N PHE A 14 -8.39 1.95 7.99
CA PHE A 14 -7.18 2.74 7.74
C PHE A 14 -6.32 2.75 9.00
N LYS A 15 -5.02 2.51 8.83
CA LYS A 15 -4.04 2.64 9.91
C LYS A 15 -2.87 3.47 9.40
N ALA A 16 -2.69 4.65 10.00
CA ALA A 16 -1.53 5.48 9.74
C ALA A 16 -0.32 4.92 10.50
N CYS A 17 0.80 4.77 9.80
CA CYS A 17 2.10 4.42 10.39
C CYS A 17 3.01 5.62 10.27
N LYS A 18 3.70 5.98 11.35
CA LYS A 18 4.56 7.17 11.43
C LYS A 18 5.89 6.98 10.68
N ASP A 19 6.36 5.74 10.65
CA ASP A 19 7.60 5.33 10.01
C ASP A 19 7.46 3.92 9.43
N LEU A 20 8.43 3.53 8.61
CA LEU A 20 8.49 2.23 7.96
C LEU A 20 8.57 1.07 8.97
N ARG A 21 9.20 1.25 10.14
CA ARG A 21 9.33 0.21 11.15
C ARG A 21 7.96 -0.14 11.74
N GLN A 22 7.14 0.86 12.05
CA GLN A 22 5.78 0.67 12.54
C GLN A 22 4.91 -0.03 11.49
N LEU A 23 5.13 0.28 10.21
CA LEU A 23 4.45 -0.38 9.10
C LEU A 23 4.89 -1.83 8.96
N GLU A 24 6.19 -2.12 8.94
CA GLU A 24 6.76 -3.48 8.90
C GLU A 24 6.21 -4.36 10.04
N ASN A 25 6.16 -3.83 11.27
CA ASN A 25 5.57 -4.54 12.42
C ASN A 25 4.08 -4.81 12.23
N THR A 26 3.31 -3.83 11.75
CA THR A 26 1.88 -4.02 11.47
C THR A 26 1.66 -5.10 10.41
N LEU A 27 2.50 -5.15 9.37
CA LEU A 27 2.42 -6.17 8.32
C LEU A 27 2.75 -7.56 8.85
N LYS A 28 3.70 -7.65 9.79
CA LYS A 28 4.01 -8.90 10.50
C LYS A 28 2.80 -9.39 11.30
N ASP A 29 2.19 -8.53 12.11
CA ASP A 29 1.00 -8.88 12.89
C ASP A 29 -0.16 -9.34 11.99
N LEU A 30 -0.37 -8.65 10.86
CA LEU A 30 -1.38 -9.01 9.86
C LEU A 30 -1.09 -10.37 9.22
N LYS A 31 0.19 -10.68 8.98
CA LYS A 31 0.60 -11.98 8.43
C LYS A 31 0.25 -13.14 9.38
N GLU A 32 0.43 -12.91 10.68
CA GLU A 32 0.13 -13.87 11.74
C GLU A 32 -1.39 -14.05 11.94
N ALA A 33 -2.19 -13.02 11.67
CA ALA A 33 -3.65 -13.03 11.80
C ALA A 33 -4.43 -13.70 10.64
N ASN A 34 -3.76 -14.41 9.74
CA ASN A 34 -4.29 -15.11 8.56
C ASN A 34 -4.75 -14.19 7.41
N THR A 35 -3.84 -13.96 6.45
CA THR A 35 -3.93 -12.97 5.37
C THR A 35 -5.01 -13.19 4.33
N ASN A 36 -5.62 -14.38 4.29
CA ASN A 36 -6.57 -14.74 3.22
C ASN A 36 -7.92 -14.03 3.34
N LEU A 37 -8.12 -13.26 4.42
CA LEU A 37 -9.39 -12.59 4.73
C LEU A 37 -9.42 -11.10 4.35
N PHE A 38 -8.30 -10.50 3.92
CA PHE A 38 -8.25 -9.07 3.63
C PHE A 38 -7.40 -8.72 2.41
N HIS A 39 -7.88 -7.73 1.65
CA HIS A 39 -7.08 -7.09 0.60
C HIS A 39 -6.30 -5.93 1.19
N LEU A 40 -4.97 -5.99 1.10
CA LEU A 40 -4.09 -4.97 1.63
C LEU A 40 -3.69 -3.97 0.54
N SER A 41 -3.60 -2.69 0.92
CA SER A 41 -2.94 -1.66 0.13
C SER A 41 -2.14 -0.73 1.03
N ILE A 42 -1.00 -0.28 0.55
CA ILE A 42 -0.09 0.62 1.26
C ILE A 42 0.08 1.86 0.41
N LEU A 43 -0.12 3.03 1.01
CA LEU A 43 0.16 4.33 0.41
C LEU A 43 1.28 4.97 1.21
N GLY A 44 2.34 5.42 0.54
CA GLY A 44 3.49 6.03 1.20
C GLY A 44 4.07 7.18 0.39
N LYS A 45 4.77 8.07 1.08
CA LYS A 45 5.56 9.13 0.43
C LYS A 45 6.96 8.60 0.12
N VAL A 46 7.43 8.87 -1.09
CA VAL A 46 8.74 8.42 -1.58
C VAL A 46 9.86 9.00 -0.71
N ASN A 47 9.81 10.30 -0.40
CA ASN A 47 10.84 10.94 0.43
C ASN A 47 10.94 10.36 1.85
N GLN A 48 9.82 10.11 2.52
CA GLN A 48 9.79 9.49 3.85
C GLN A 48 10.39 8.09 3.82
N PHE A 49 10.07 7.30 2.79
CA PHE A 49 10.64 5.96 2.64
C PHE A 49 12.16 5.99 2.54
N GLY A 50 12.74 6.94 1.80
CA GLY A 50 14.20 7.08 1.73
C GLY A 50 14.82 7.52 3.03
N MET A 51 14.18 8.43 3.77
CA MET A 51 14.62 8.80 5.11
C MET A 51 14.64 7.58 6.04
N ASP A 52 13.57 6.76 6.01
CA ASP A 52 13.46 5.59 6.87
C ASP A 52 14.45 4.47 6.51
N LYS A 53 14.89 4.40 5.24
CA LYS A 53 15.86 3.41 4.74
C LYS A 53 17.29 3.94 4.62
N ASP A 54 17.54 5.20 4.95
CA ASP A 54 18.82 5.88 4.76
C ASP A 54 19.33 5.78 3.31
N ILE A 55 18.42 5.92 2.33
CA ILE A 55 18.74 5.87 0.90
C ILE A 55 18.83 7.29 0.36
N MET A 56 20.01 7.67 -0.13
CA MET A 56 20.31 9.02 -0.61
C MET A 56 19.47 9.40 -1.85
N TYR A 57 19.14 10.69 -1.95
CA TYR A 57 18.28 11.42 -2.89
C TYR A 57 18.47 11.10 -4.39
N SER A 58 18.02 9.92 -4.81
CA SER A 58 17.52 9.63 -6.17
C SER A 58 16.77 8.31 -6.10
N MET A 59 15.68 8.28 -5.32
CA MET A 59 14.86 7.08 -5.24
C MET A 59 14.21 6.82 -6.59
N ASP A 60 14.91 6.02 -7.38
CA ASP A 60 14.31 5.23 -8.42
C ASP A 60 13.20 4.41 -7.76
N ASN A 61 11.97 4.60 -8.24
CA ASN A 61 10.82 3.84 -7.81
C ASN A 61 11.05 2.32 -7.95
N SER A 62 12.02 1.89 -8.77
CA SER A 62 12.46 0.50 -8.87
C SER A 62 12.95 -0.08 -7.53
N ILE A 63 13.68 0.69 -6.71
CA ILE A 63 14.19 0.23 -5.41
C ILE A 63 13.03 0.03 -4.44
N ILE A 64 12.10 0.99 -4.40
CA ILE A 64 10.91 0.94 -3.54
C ILE A 64 10.02 -0.24 -3.97
N LYS A 65 9.80 -0.40 -5.28
CA LYS A 65 9.09 -1.53 -5.85
C LYS A 65 9.72 -2.86 -5.45
N LEU A 66 11.04 -2.99 -5.60
CA LEU A 66 11.77 -4.22 -5.27
C LEU A 66 11.66 -4.54 -3.78
N TYR A 67 11.78 -3.54 -2.92
CA TYR A 67 11.59 -3.69 -1.47
C TYR A 67 10.21 -4.28 -1.16
N TRP A 68 9.13 -3.70 -1.71
CA TRP A 68 7.77 -4.20 -1.46
C TRP A 68 7.51 -5.56 -2.09
N GLN A 69 8.08 -5.84 -3.26
CA GLN A 69 8.02 -7.17 -3.88
C GLN A 69 8.75 -8.23 -3.04
N ASN A 70 9.83 -7.87 -2.35
CA ASN A 70 10.52 -8.77 -1.43
C ASN A 70 9.70 -9.02 -0.15
N LEU A 71 9.04 -7.99 0.37
CA LEU A 71 8.29 -8.07 1.62
C LEU A 71 6.90 -8.72 1.46
N MET A 72 6.19 -8.40 0.38
CA MET A 72 4.78 -8.79 0.16
C MET A 72 4.60 -9.84 -0.94
N GLY A 73 5.66 -10.17 -1.68
CA GLY A 73 5.64 -11.13 -2.78
C GLY A 73 5.85 -10.48 -4.15
N LYS A 74 6.50 -11.21 -5.06
CA LYS A 74 6.96 -10.70 -6.36
C LYS A 74 5.83 -10.20 -7.28
N THR A 75 4.63 -10.71 -7.08
CA THR A 75 3.43 -10.37 -7.86
C THR A 75 2.67 -9.18 -7.30
N VAL A 76 3.14 -8.54 -6.21
CA VAL A 76 2.46 -7.38 -5.66
C VAL A 76 2.45 -6.24 -6.66
N ASN A 77 1.28 -5.67 -6.85
CA ASN A 77 1.08 -4.50 -7.70
C ASN A 77 1.77 -3.27 -7.10
N PHE A 78 2.45 -2.50 -7.93
CA PHE A 78 3.15 -1.28 -7.54
C PHE A 78 2.84 -0.16 -8.53
N GLY A 79 2.60 1.05 -8.00
CA GLY A 79 2.40 2.26 -8.76
C GLY A 79 3.02 3.45 -8.05
N SER A 80 3.38 4.48 -8.81
CA SER A 80 3.88 5.74 -8.27
C SER A 80 3.29 6.91 -9.05
N SER A 81 3.05 8.02 -8.37
CA SER A 81 2.60 9.25 -9.00
C SER A 81 3.18 10.46 -8.28
N TYR A 82 3.30 11.56 -9.02
CA TYR A 82 3.67 12.85 -8.50
C TYR A 82 2.44 13.76 -8.44
N ASN A 83 2.21 14.35 -7.29
CA ASN A 83 1.22 15.42 -7.11
C ASN A 83 1.93 16.66 -6.53
N PRO A 84 1.73 17.86 -7.07
CA PRO A 84 2.42 19.07 -6.58
C PRO A 84 2.20 19.38 -5.10
N GLU A 85 1.03 19.07 -4.54
CA GLU A 85 0.68 19.35 -3.14
C GLU A 85 1.26 18.30 -2.18
N SER A 86 1.28 17.04 -2.59
CA SER A 86 1.68 15.90 -1.74
C SER A 86 3.09 15.38 -2.00
N GLY A 87 3.72 15.82 -3.08
CA GLY A 87 4.99 15.29 -3.60
C GLY A 87 4.84 13.94 -4.31
N SER A 88 5.95 13.22 -4.43
CA SER A 88 5.98 11.86 -4.99
C SER A 88 5.44 10.85 -3.98
N VAL A 89 4.40 10.12 -4.37
CA VAL A 89 3.79 9.04 -3.60
C VAL A 89 3.86 7.73 -4.36
N PHE A 90 3.91 6.63 -3.61
CA PHE A 90 3.79 5.29 -4.14
C PHE A 90 2.60 4.58 -3.52
N ILE A 91 2.01 3.66 -4.28
CA ILE A 91 0.98 2.74 -3.82
C ILE A 91 1.37 1.30 -4.13
N VAL A 92 1.09 0.41 -3.19
CA VAL A 92 1.33 -1.03 -3.31
C VAL A 92 0.05 -1.79 -2.99
N GLY A 93 -0.21 -2.86 -3.72
CA GLY A 93 -1.30 -3.80 -3.43
C GLY A 93 -2.60 -3.55 -4.20
N TYR A 94 -3.70 -3.98 -3.60
CA TYR A 94 -5.00 -4.14 -4.28
C TYR A 94 -5.56 -2.87 -4.95
N LEU A 95 -5.42 -1.71 -4.30
CA LEU A 95 -5.98 -0.45 -4.77
C LEU A 95 -5.09 0.29 -5.78
N MET A 96 -3.93 -0.27 -6.15
CA MET A 96 -2.96 0.37 -7.05
C MET A 96 -3.61 0.88 -8.35
N THR A 97 -4.36 0.02 -9.04
CA THR A 97 -4.98 0.37 -10.33
C THR A 97 -5.99 1.50 -10.16
N ILE A 98 -6.88 1.39 -9.18
CA ILE A 98 -7.92 2.41 -8.88
C ILE A 98 -7.27 3.76 -8.58
N PHE A 99 -6.19 3.76 -7.80
CA PHE A 99 -5.48 4.97 -7.43
C PHE A 99 -4.85 5.66 -8.65
N LEU A 100 -4.15 4.91 -9.49
CA LEU A 100 -3.53 5.47 -10.69
C LEU A 100 -4.55 5.95 -11.72
N HIS A 101 -5.65 5.21 -11.92
CA HIS A 101 -6.73 5.63 -12.83
C HIS A 101 -7.35 6.96 -12.41
N LYS A 102 -7.64 7.13 -11.11
CA LYS A 102 -8.19 8.39 -10.58
C LYS A 102 -7.24 9.57 -10.74
N ILE A 103 -5.94 9.35 -10.56
CA ILE A 103 -4.94 10.43 -10.73
C ILE A 103 -4.79 10.81 -12.20
N ASN A 104 -4.86 9.83 -13.11
CA ASN A 104 -4.70 10.08 -14.54
C ASN A 104 -5.99 10.60 -15.21
N GLY A 105 -7.10 10.75 -14.48
CA GLY A 105 -8.35 11.30 -15.02
C GLY A 105 -9.13 10.37 -15.96
N ASN A 106 -8.74 9.10 -16.09
CA ASN A 106 -9.39 8.14 -16.98
C ASN A 106 -10.33 7.23 -16.18
N LEU A 107 -11.62 7.61 -16.14
CA LEU A 107 -12.74 6.80 -15.65
C LEU A 107 -13.53 6.21 -16.82
#